data_AF-A0AAJ3YY81-F1
#
_entry.id   AF-A0AAJ3YY81-F1
#
_cell.length_a   1.000
_cell.length_b   1.000
_cell.length_c   1.000
_cell.angle_alpha   90.00
_cell.angle_beta   90.00
_cell.angle_gamma   90.00
#
_symmetry.space_group_name_H-M   'P 1'
#
loop_
_entity.id
_entity.type
_entity.pdbx_description
1 polymer ?
#
loop_
_entity_poly.entity_id
_entity_poly.type
_entity_poly.pdbx_seq_one_letter_code
_entity_poly.pdbx_strand_id
1 'polypeptide(L)' 'MSQTYACFLNGKFYGAGNLEYMNELFRDYVVNSEMYGKGECAFRITSQEKAREILINETINNNYEALKRMEDE' A
#
# COMPACT_ATOMS: atom_id res chain seq x y z
N MET A 1 -12.24 -9.56 17.81
CA MET A 1 -11.98 -8.23 17.19
C MET A 1 -11.71 -8.48 15.73
N SER A 2 -12.46 -7.84 14.82
CA SER A 2 -12.22 -8.01 13.39
C SER A 2 -10.96 -7.22 13.01
N GLN A 3 -9.89 -7.93 12.64
CA GLN A 3 -8.66 -7.30 12.20
C GLN A 3 -8.90 -6.61 10.85
N THR A 4 -8.61 -5.31 10.80
CA THR A 4 -8.63 -4.54 9.55
C THR A 4 -7.26 -4.58 8.91
N TYR A 5 -7.25 -4.72 7.59
CA TYR A 5 -6.08 -4.79 6.72
C TYR A 5 -6.13 -3.64 5.73
N ALA A 6 -4.96 -3.23 5.26
CA ALA A 6 -4.80 -2.26 4.19
C ALA A 6 -4.06 -2.90 3.02
N CYS A 7 -4.56 -2.60 1.82
CA CYS A 7 -4.01 -3.02 0.55
C CYS A 7 -3.30 -1.85 -0.13
N PHE A 8 -2.09 -2.12 -0.61
CA PHE A 8 -1.28 -1.19 -1.40
C PHE A 8 -0.96 -1.82 -2.76
N LEU A 9 -1.16 -1.05 -3.82
CA LEU A 9 -0.78 -1.40 -5.19
C LEU A 9 0.37 -0.50 -5.62
N ASN A 10 1.52 -1.08 -5.97
CA ASN A 10 2.71 -0.33 -6.38
C ASN A 10 3.08 0.80 -5.41
N GLY A 11 2.96 0.53 -4.11
CA GLY A 11 3.22 1.49 -3.03
C GLY A 11 2.09 2.49 -2.75
N LYS A 12 1.06 2.58 -3.60
CA LYS A 12 -0.08 3.47 -3.39
C LYS A 12 -1.18 2.77 -2.61
N PHE A 13 -1.75 3.46 -1.63
CA PHE A 13 -2.91 2.95 -0.91
C PHE A 13 -4.09 2.74 -1.86
N TYR A 14 -4.67 1.54 -1.82
CA TYR A 14 -5.79 1.17 -2.67
C TYR A 14 -7.10 1.04 -1.88
N GLY A 15 -7.06 0.39 -0.72
CA GLY A 15 -8.24 0.19 0.11
C GLY A 15 -7.94 -0.49 1.44
N ALA A 16 -8.88 -0.42 2.38
CA ALA A 16 -8.77 -1.06 3.68
C ALA A 16 -10.09 -1.73 4.07
N GLY A 17 -9.99 -2.88 4.75
CA GLY A 17 -11.15 -3.69 5.12
C GLY A 17 -10.76 -4.99 5.82
N ASN A 18 -11.72 -5.87 6.00
CA ASN A 18 -11.55 -7.21 6.56
C ASN A 18 -10.85 -8.16 5.58
N LEU A 19 -10.44 -9.34 6.07
CA LEU A 19 -9.71 -10.33 5.27
C LEU A 19 -10.50 -10.81 4.04
N GLU A 20 -11.82 -10.96 4.15
CA GLU A 20 -12.69 -11.31 3.02
C GLU A 20 -12.61 -10.26 1.92
N TYR A 21 -12.73 -8.98 2.27
CA TYR A 21 -12.58 -7.88 1.32
C TYR A 21 -11.19 -7.82 0.69
N MET A 22 -10.11 -8.11 1.45
CA MET A 22 -8.76 -8.20 0.89
C MET A 22 -8.62 -9.33 -0.13
N ASN A 23 -9.30 -10.47 0.10
CA ASN A 23 -9.29 -11.59 -0.84
C ASN A 23 -10.04 -11.26 -2.13
N GLU A 24 -11.15 -10.54 -2.04
CA GLU A 24 -11.87 -10.04 -3.22
C GLU A 24 -11.02 -9.06 -4.03
N LEU A 25 -10.38 -8.10 -3.34
CA LEU A 25 -9.45 -7.15 -3.96
C LEU A 25 -8.28 -7.83 -4.67
N PHE A 26 -7.70 -8.85 -4.03
CA PHE A 26 -6.62 -9.62 -4.63
C PHE A 26 -7.11 -10.40 -5.85
N ARG A 27 -8.28 -11.05 -5.78
CA ARG A 27 -8.85 -11.77 -6.93
C ARG A 27 -9.15 -10.83 -8.08
N ASP A 28 -9.78 -9.69 -7.82
CA ASP A 28 -10.10 -8.73 -8.88
C ASP A 28 -8.82 -8.20 -9.54
N TYR A 29 -7.84 -7.80 -8.73
CA TYR A 29 -6.58 -7.27 -9.25
C TYR A 29 -5.72 -8.31 -9.98
N VAL A 30 -5.57 -9.52 -9.44
CA VAL A 30 -4.69 -10.53 -10.03
C VAL A 30 -5.36 -11.30 -11.15
N VAL A 31 -6.65 -11.64 -11.00
CA VAL A 31 -7.40 -12.48 -11.94
C VAL A 31 -8.09 -11.62 -12.99
N ASN A 32 -8.92 -10.65 -12.60
CA ASN A 32 -9.68 -9.86 -13.58
C ASN A 32 -8.79 -8.88 -14.37
N SER A 33 -7.73 -8.34 -13.75
CA SER A 33 -6.79 -7.46 -14.47
C SER A 33 -5.60 -8.20 -15.11
N GLU A 34 -5.60 -9.54 -15.10
CA GLU A 34 -4.56 -10.39 -15.72
C GLU A 34 -3.12 -9.96 -15.35
N MET A 35 -2.93 -9.55 -14.10
CA MET A 35 -1.62 -9.09 -13.59
C MET A 35 -0.70 -10.25 -13.18
N TYR A 36 -1.21 -11.49 -13.19
CA TYR A 36 -0.43 -12.67 -12.89
C TYR A 36 0.74 -12.84 -13.87
N GLY A 37 1.97 -12.85 -13.37
CA GLY A 37 3.19 -13.00 -14.19
C GLY A 37 3.73 -11.71 -14.79
N LYS A 38 3.06 -10.55 -14.60
CA LYS A 38 3.61 -9.24 -14.97
C LYS A 38 4.47 -8.71 -13.83
N GLY A 39 5.77 -8.55 -14.08
CA GLY A 39 6.75 -8.10 -13.08
C GLY A 39 6.60 -6.64 -12.60
N GLU A 40 5.62 -5.90 -13.13
CA GLU A 40 5.43 -4.47 -12.86
C GLU A 40 4.37 -4.19 -11.77
N CYS A 41 3.86 -5.23 -11.10
CA CYS A 41 2.78 -5.11 -10.13
C CYS A 41 3.11 -5.72 -8.77
N ALA A 42 3.30 -4.84 -7.77
CA ALA A 42 3.47 -5.18 -6.37
C ALA A 42 2.15 -5.02 -5.62
N PHE A 43 1.57 -6.14 -5.18
CA PHE A 43 0.40 -6.17 -4.32
C PHE A 43 0.83 -6.46 -2.88
N ARG A 44 0.54 -5.55 -1.94
CA ARG A 44 0.93 -5.69 -0.53
C ARG A 44 -0.28 -5.53 0.38
N ILE A 45 -0.61 -6.60 1.12
CA ILE A 45 -1.57 -6.55 2.23
C ILE A 45 -0.80 -6.46 3.54
N THR A 46 -1.22 -5.58 4.43
CA THR A 46 -0.68 -5.51 5.79
C THR A 46 -1.76 -5.19 6.81
N SER A 47 -1.52 -5.48 8.09
CA SER A 47 -2.46 -5.13 9.15
C SER A 47 -2.55 -3.61 9.31
N GLN A 48 -3.68 -3.10 9.77
CA GLN A 48 -3.88 -1.65 9.94
C GLN A 48 -2.80 -0.98 10.80
N GLU A 49 -2.33 -1.64 11.85
CA GLU A 49 -1.25 -1.13 12.71
C GLU A 49 0.06 -0.95 11.93
N LYS A 50 0.49 -1.99 11.18
CA LYS A 50 1.68 -1.91 10.33
C LYS A 50 1.50 -0.94 9.15
N ALA A 51 0.28 -0.84 8.60
CA ALA A 51 -0.02 0.15 7.56
C ALA A 51 0.17 1.57 8.07
N ARG A 52 -0.26 1.84 9.31
CA ARG A 52 -0.09 3.14 9.94
C ARG A 52 1.39 3.50 10.10
N GLU A 53 2.20 2.55 10.57
CA GLU A 53 3.66 2.74 10.68
C GLU A 53 4.30 2.99 9.31
N ILE A 54 3.94 2.23 8.27
CA ILE A 54 4.47 2.40 6.91
C ILE A 54 4.10 3.79 6.35
N LEU A 55 2.85 4.21 6.48
CA LEU A 55 2.38 5.50 5.99
C LEU A 55 3.04 6.67 6.72
N ILE A 56 3.24 6.56 8.04
CA ILE A 56 3.94 7.58 8.83
C ILE A 56 5.40 7.67 8.40
N ASN A 57 6.08 6.54 8.26
CA ASN A 57 7.49 6.53 7.81
C ASN A 57 7.64 7.06 6.38
N GLU A 58 6.74 6.70 5.47
CA GLU A 58 6.76 7.23 4.09
C GLU A 58 6.51 8.74 4.07
N THR A 59 5.57 9.23 4.87
CA THR A 59 5.30 10.67 5.01
C THR A 59 6.50 11.42 5.59
N ILE A 60 7.14 10.88 6.62
CA ILE A 60 8.36 11.47 7.22
C ILE A 60 9.48 11.51 6.18
N ASN A 61 9.70 10.41 5.46
CA ASN A 61 10.76 10.33 4.46
C ASN A 61 10.52 11.31 3.29
N ASN A 62 9.29 11.39 2.79
CA ASN A 62 8.92 12.33 1.73
C ASN A 62 9.08 13.79 2.18
N ASN A 63 8.72 14.11 3.43
CA ASN A 63 8.89 15.45 3.98
C ASN A 63 10.37 15.80 4.17
N TYR A 64 11.21 14.85 4.58
CA TYR A 64 12.66 15.04 4.71
C TYR A 64 13.32 15.32 3.35
N GLU A 65 12.97 14.53 2.32
CA GLU A 65 13.45 14.74 0.95
C GLU A 65 12.95 16.06 0.33
N ALA A 66 11.77 16.54 0.76
CA ALA A 66 11.25 17.86 0.35
C ALA A 66 12.01 19.01 1.03
N LEU A 67 12.31 18.90 2.32
CA LEU A 67 13.11 19.88 3.05
C LEU A 67 14.53 19.98 2.52
N LYS A 68 15.18 18.84 2.27
CA LYS A 68 16.54 18.79 1.70
C LYS A 68 16.64 19.53 0.37
N ARG A 69 15.62 19.39 -0.49
CA ARG A 69 15.55 20.13 -1.78
C ARG A 69 15.38 21.64 -1.63
N MET A 70 14.80 22.12 -0.52
CA MET A 70 14.68 23.55 -0.24
C MET A 70 15.95 24.13 0.39
N GLU A 71 16.81 23.30 1.00
CA GLU A 71 18.12 23.73 1.54
C GLU A 71 19.21 23.81 0.45
N ASP A 72 19.00 23.16 -0.71
CA ASP A 72 19.88 23.22 -1.88
C ASP A 72 19.54 24.39 -2.86
N GLU A 73 18.57 25.25 -2.53
CA GLU A 73 18.25 26.53 -3.21
C GLU A 73 18.77 27.75 -2.43
#